data_AF-A0A957NB63-F1
#
_entry.id   AF-A0A957NB63-F1
#
_cell.length_a   1.000
_cell.length_b   1.000
_cell.length_c   1.000
_cell.angle_alpha   90.00
_cell.angle_beta   90.00
_cell.angle_gamma   90.00
#
_symmetry.space_group_name_H-M   'P 1'
#
loop_
_entity.id
_entity.type
_entity.pdbx_description
1 polymer ?
#
loop_
_entity_poly.entity_id
_entity_poly.type
_entity_poly.pdbx_seq_one_letter_code
_entity_poly.pdbx_strand_id
1 'polypeptide(L)' 'MAQQVRIEDRDVYVADNDLVPDPWKGLFTNEEWMMHDIVVKATYGFLVIALIAHTLVYLYKPWLPNI' A
#
# COMPACT_ATOMS: atom_id res chain seq x y z
N MET A 1 -8.48 -21.02 5.32
CA MET A 1 -9.48 -21.92 5.95
C MET A 1 -10.78 -21.13 6.06
N ALA A 2 -11.50 -20.98 4.94
CA ALA A 2 -12.66 -20.09 4.88
C ALA A 2 -13.71 -20.42 5.95
N GLN A 3 -14.12 -19.41 6.70
CA GLN A 3 -15.13 -19.56 7.74
C GLN A 3 -16.52 -19.57 7.12
N GLN A 4 -17.20 -20.72 7.17
CA GLN A 4 -18.61 -20.82 6.78
C GLN A 4 -19.49 -20.25 7.89
N VAL A 5 -20.20 -19.15 7.60
CA VAL A 5 -21.20 -18.57 8.50
C VAL A 5 -22.58 -18.91 7.96
N ARG A 6 -23.33 -19.75 8.69
CA ARG A 6 -24.71 -20.12 8.34
C ARG A 6 -25.66 -19.01 8.77
N ILE A 7 -26.28 -18.33 7.81
CA ILE A 7 -27.37 -17.35 8.05
C ILE A 7 -28.63 -17.94 7.43
N GLU A 8 -29.54 -18.44 8.29
CA GLU A 8 -30.89 -19.04 8.13
C GLU A 8 -31.31 -19.75 6.81
N ASP A 9 -30.84 -19.37 5.63
CA ASP A 9 -31.17 -20.03 4.36
C ASP A 9 -30.07 -19.92 3.26
N ARG A 10 -28.89 -19.39 3.58
CA ARG A 10 -27.77 -19.28 2.62
C ARG A 10 -26.41 -19.59 3.25
N ASP A 11 -25.64 -20.43 2.57
CA ASP A 11 -24.22 -20.62 2.84
C ASP A 11 -23.44 -19.46 2.21
N VAL A 12 -23.12 -18.44 3.03
CA VAL A 12 -22.26 -17.34 2.60
C VAL A 12 -20.81 -17.78 2.78
N TYR A 13 -20.11 -17.96 1.66
CA TYR A 13 -18.67 -18.21 1.68
C TYR A 13 -17.94 -16.87 1.89
N VAL A 14 -17.43 -16.65 3.10
CA VAL A 14 -16.53 -15.54 3.38
C VAL A 14 -15.12 -15.99 2.99
N ALA A 15 -14.57 -15.42 1.91
CA ALA A 15 -13.19 -15.67 1.54
C ALA A 15 -12.26 -15.12 2.64
N ASP A 16 -11.30 -15.92 3.09
CA ASP A 16 -10.33 -15.48 4.08
C ASP A 16 -9.41 -14.40 3.50
N ASN A 17 -9.03 -13.43 4.34
CA ASN A 17 -8.02 -12.42 4.04
C ASN A 17 -6.61 -13.02 4.12
N ASP A 18 -6.27 -13.91 3.19
CA ASP A 18 -5.01 -14.64 3.11
C ASP A 18 -3.84 -13.82 2.52
N LEU A 19 -4.13 -12.82 1.70
CA LEU A 19 -3.13 -11.93 1.10
C LEU A 19 -2.70 -10.79 2.05
N VAL A 20 -3.48 -10.57 3.10
CA VAL A 20 -3.19 -9.55 4.12
C VAL A 20 -2.28 -10.15 5.20
N PRO A 21 -1.13 -9.55 5.55
CA PRO A 21 -0.28 -10.04 6.63
C PRO A 21 -1.00 -9.99 7.98
N ASP A 22 -0.67 -10.94 8.87
CA ASP A 22 -1.39 -11.14 10.15
C ASP A 22 -1.65 -9.88 10.99
N PRO A 23 -0.73 -8.91 11.11
CA PRO A 23 -0.99 -7.69 11.88
C PRO A 23 -2.10 -6.80 11.28
N TRP A 24 -2.37 -6.93 9.98
CA TRP A 24 -3.23 -6.02 9.21
C TRP A 24 -4.58 -6.65 8.82
N LYS A 25 -4.79 -7.95 9.09
CA LYS A 25 -6.03 -8.68 8.75
C LYS A 25 -7.30 -8.12 9.38
N GLY A 26 -7.17 -7.38 10.49
CA GLY A 26 -8.30 -6.72 11.16
C GLY A 26 -8.67 -5.35 10.56
N LEU A 27 -7.87 -4.82 9.64
CA LEU A 27 -8.04 -3.48 9.07
C LEU A 27 -8.34 -3.49 7.57
N PHE A 28 -7.94 -4.55 6.86
CA PHE A 28 -8.06 -4.63 5.41
C PHE A 28 -8.62 -5.97 4.95
N THR A 29 -9.37 -5.92 3.87
CA THR A 29 -9.67 -7.06 3.01
C THR A 29 -8.54 -7.31 2.01
N ASN A 30 -8.54 -8.48 1.36
CA ASN A 30 -7.57 -8.81 0.30
C ASN A 30 -7.51 -7.77 -0.83
N GLU A 31 -8.67 -7.27 -1.28
CA GLU A 31 -8.73 -6.28 -2.38
C GLU A 31 -8.15 -4.93 -1.96
N GLU A 32 -8.51 -4.46 -0.76
CA GLU A 32 -7.98 -3.21 -0.21
C GLU A 32 -6.48 -3.28 0.04
N TRP A 33 -5.99 -4.43 0.52
CA TRP A 33 -4.56 -4.65 0.74
C TRP A 33 -3.76 -4.65 -0.56
N MET A 34 -4.30 -5.24 -1.63
CA MET A 34 -3.67 -5.21 -2.95
C MET A 34 -3.52 -3.77 -3.46
N MET A 35 -4.58 -2.96 -3.36
CA MET A 35 -4.51 -1.54 -3.75
C MET A 35 -3.51 -0.78 -2.89
N HIS A 36 -3.53 -0.98 -1.57
CA HIS A 36 -2.60 -0.36 -0.63
C HIS A 36 -1.15 -0.70 -0.98
N ASP A 37 -0.82 -1.97 -1.22
CA ASP A 37 0.53 -2.42 -1.54
C ASP A 37 1.06 -1.76 -2.84
N ILE A 38 0.22 -1.64 -3.87
CA ILE A 38 0.57 -0.97 -5.12
C ILE A 38 0.89 0.50 -4.87
N VAL A 39 0.00 1.23 -4.19
CA VAL A 39 0.16 2.67 -3.96
C VAL A 39 1.38 2.96 -3.09
N VAL A 40 1.63 2.16 -2.05
CA VAL A 40 2.78 2.32 -1.16
C VAL A 40 4.09 2.13 -1.93
N LYS A 41 4.21 1.04 -2.70
CA LYS A 41 5.42 0.76 -3.49
C LYS A 41 5.65 1.82 -4.58
N ALA A 42 4.61 2.24 -5.28
CA ALA A 42 4.70 3.29 -6.28
C ALA A 42 5.14 4.64 -5.67
N THR A 43 4.57 5.00 -4.52
CA THR A 43 4.90 6.25 -3.81
C THR A 43 6.35 6.25 -3.34
N TYR A 44 6.82 5.17 -2.72
CA TYR A 44 8.23 5.06 -2.31
C TYR A 44 9.18 5.11 -3.52
N GLY A 45 8.84 4.43 -4.62
CA GLY A 45 9.62 4.50 -5.86
C GLY A 45 9.71 5.93 -6.42
N PHE A 46 8.58 6.63 -6.47
CA PHE A 46 8.52 8.02 -6.92
C PHE A 46 9.35 8.95 -6.01
N LEU A 47 9.22 8.84 -4.69
CA LEU A 47 9.93 9.70 -3.74
C LEU A 47 11.45 9.54 -3.85
N VAL A 48 11.95 8.31 -4.02
CA VAL A 48 13.38 8.06 -4.22
C VAL A 48 13.87 8.75 -5.50
N ILE A 49 13.15 8.57 -6.61
CA ILE A 49 13.49 9.21 -7.89
C ILE A 49 13.46 10.74 -7.76
N ALA A 50 12.41 11.27 -7.12
CA ALA A 50 12.26 12.70 -6.89
C ALA A 50 13.43 13.26 -6.07
N LEU A 51 13.82 12.61 -4.97
CA LEU A 51 14.97 13.04 -4.16
C LEU A 51 16.26 13.09 -4.98
N ILE A 52 16.53 12.06 -5.78
CA ILE A 52 17.72 12.01 -6.64
C ILE A 52 17.68 13.15 -7.67
N ALA A 53 16.55 13.32 -8.37
CA ALA A 53 16.40 14.35 -9.39
C ALA A 53 16.59 15.76 -8.79
N HIS A 54 15.95 16.04 -7.66
CA HIS A 54 16.07 17.34 -7.00
C HIS A 54 17.50 17.56 -6.46
N THR A 55 18.16 16.53 -5.93
CA THR A 55 19.56 16.64 -5.48
C THR A 55 20.49 16.97 -6.65
N LEU A 56 20.35 16.31 -7.79
CA LEU A 56 21.17 16.57 -8.98
C LEU A 56 20.93 17.98 -9.54
N VAL A 57 19.67 18.42 -9.63
CA VAL A 57 19.36 19.78 -10.10
C VAL A 57 19.89 20.81 -9.10
N TYR A 58 19.82 20.54 -7.80
CA TYR A 58 20.33 21.44 -6.77
C TYR A 58 21.84 21.61 -6.87
N LEU A 59 22.58 20.53 -7.14
CA LEU A 59 24.03 20.61 -7.36
C LEU A 59 24.38 21.35 -8.65
N TYR A 60 23.57 21.23 -9.71
CA TYR A 60 23.79 21.93 -10.98
C TYR A 60 23.48 23.43 -10.89
N LYS A 61 22.31 23.78 -10.34
CA LYS A 61 21.87 25.16 -10.15
C LYS A 61 21.14 25.26 -8.82
N PRO A 62 21.85 25.58 -7.72
CA PRO A 62 21.22 25.70 -6.42
C PRO A 62 20.18 26.81 -6.45
N TRP A 63 19.00 26.52 -5.94
CA TRP A 63 17.87 27.45 -5.91
C TRP A 63 17.53 27.93 -4.49
N LEU A 64 18.19 27.37 -3.47
CA LEU A 64 18.06 27.88 -2.10
C LEU A 64 18.96 29.12 -1.96
N PRO A 65 18.40 30.29 -1.60
CA PRO A 65 19.21 31.47 -1.32
C PRO A 65 20.08 31.22 -0.09
N ASN A 66 21.27 31.84 -0.06
CA ASN A 66 22.19 31.75 1.08
C ASN A 66 21.46 32.17 2.36
N ILE A 67 21.24 31.21 3.26
CA ILE A 67 20.86 31.46 4.65
C ILE A 67 22.15 31.57 5.46
#